data_AF-A0A5L8Q4R0-F1
#
_entry.id   AF-A0A5L8Q4R0-F1
#
_cell.length_a   1.000
_cell.length_b   1.000
_cell.length_c   1.000
_cell.angle_alpha   90.00
_cell.angle_beta   90.00
_cell.angle_gamma   90.00
#
_symmetry.space_group_name_H-M   'P 1'
#
loop_
_entity.id
_entity.type
_entity.pdbx_description
1 polymer ?
#
loop_
_entity_poly.entity_id
_entity_poly.type
_entity_poly.pdbx_seq_one_letter_code
_entity_poly.pdbx_strand_id
1 'polypeptide(L)' 'QNLLKNFEILELKEELNQLKFENALEAFRHLKLSGVNSLGRFYLGKETLLKMQEKFNNSLTYHSIYILCQKRIK' A
#
# COMPACT_ATOMS: atom_id res chain seq x y z
N GLN A 1 -21.33 -11.70 0.75
CA GLN A 1 -21.06 -13.04 0.18
C GLN A 1 -19.94 -13.67 1.01
N ASN A 2 -20.12 -14.89 1.52
CA ASN A 2 -19.09 -15.54 2.35
C ASN A 2 -18.07 -16.24 1.44
N LEU A 3 -16.87 -15.66 1.30
CA LEU A 3 -15.80 -16.20 0.45
C LEU A 3 -15.44 -17.65 0.81
N LEU A 4 -15.44 -17.98 2.10
CA LEU A 4 -15.09 -19.32 2.59
C LEU A 4 -16.08 -20.40 2.16
N LYS A 5 -17.31 -20.02 1.81
CA LYS A 5 -18.32 -20.96 1.30
C LYS A 5 -17.98 -21.47 -0.09
N ASN A 6 -17.35 -20.64 -0.92
CA ASN A 6 -17.10 -20.93 -2.33
C ASN A 6 -15.64 -21.25 -2.63
N PHE A 7 -14.73 -20.91 -1.72
CA PHE A 7 -13.30 -21.07 -1.89
C PHE A 7 -12.67 -21.79 -0.70
N GLU A 8 -11.71 -22.65 -1.01
CA GLU A 8 -10.76 -23.22 -0.05
C GLU A 8 -9.46 -22.42 -0.15
N ILE A 9 -8.97 -21.96 0.99
CA ILE A 9 -7.68 -21.25 1.07
C ILE A 9 -6.59 -22.31 1.07
N LEU A 10 -5.76 -22.30 0.02
CA LEU A 10 -4.62 -23.21 -0.09
C LEU A 10 -3.39 -22.63 0.61
N GLU A 11 -3.17 -21.33 0.46
CA GLU A 11 -2.00 -20.65 1.00
C GLU A 11 -2.31 -19.20 1.36
N LEU A 12 -1.71 -18.74 2.46
CA LEU A 12 -1.66 -17.35 2.87
C LEU A 12 -0.20 -16.95 3.00
N LYS A 13 0.17 -15.86 2.34
CA LYS A 13 1.50 -15.29 2.45
C LYS A 13 1.40 -13.79 2.62
N GLU A 14 2.28 -13.24 3.44
CA GLU A 14 2.46 -11.80 3.54
C GLU A 14 3.89 -11.42 3.20
N GLU A 15 4.06 -10.19 2.73
CA GLU A 15 5.35 -9.63 2.38
C GLU A 15 5.36 -8.14 2.70
N LEU A 16 6.43 -7.71 3.37
CA LEU A 16 6.71 -6.29 3.61
C LEU A 16 7.72 -5.80 2.59
N ASN A 17 7.26 -4.96 1.68
CA ASN A 17 8.07 -4.35 0.64
C ASN A 17 8.31 -2.89 0.98
N GLN A 18 9.53 -2.56 1.40
CA GLN A 18 9.90 -1.18 1.70
C GLN A 18 10.50 -0.50 0.47
N LEU A 19 9.90 0.60 0.05
CA LEU A 19 10.43 1.50 -0.96
C LEU A 19 11.09 2.70 -0.28
N LYS A 20 12.24 3.10 -0.82
CA LYS A 20 12.97 4.28 -0.40
C LYS A 20 12.97 5.29 -1.55
N PHE A 21 12.65 6.54 -1.23
CA PHE A 21 12.64 7.65 -2.17
C PHE A 21 13.73 8.66 -1.78
N GLU A 22 14.21 9.41 -2.77
CA GLU A 22 15.20 10.46 -2.54
C GLU A 22 14.63 11.60 -1.69
N ASN A 23 13.35 11.93 -1.89
CA ASN A 23 12.65 12.99 -1.17
C ASN A 23 11.15 12.67 -0.99
N ALA A 24 10.48 13.37 -0.09
CA ALA A 24 9.06 13.15 0.20
C ALA A 24 8.15 13.46 -1.00
N LEU A 25 8.56 14.36 -1.90
CA LEU A 25 7.76 14.71 -3.08
C LEU A 25 7.64 13.51 -4.03
N GLU A 26 8.72 12.75 -4.25
CA GLU A 26 8.69 11.52 -5.04
C GLU A 26 7.80 10.46 -4.42
N ALA A 27 7.83 10.31 -3.09
CA ALA A 27 6.91 9.40 -2.38
C ALA A 27 5.43 9.79 -2.60
N PHE A 28 5.09 11.08 -2.48
CA PHE A 28 3.72 11.54 -2.76
C PHE A 28 3.32 11.40 -4.23
N ARG A 29 4.26 11.59 -5.16
CA ARG A 29 4.01 11.34 -6.58
C ARG A 29 3.72 9.86 -6.83
N HIS A 30 4.47 8.96 -6.21
CA HIS A 30 4.24 7.52 -6.29
C HIS A 30 2.87 7.13 -5.72
N LEU A 31 2.48 7.66 -4.56
CA LEU A 31 1.15 7.46 -3.98
C LEU A 31 0.03 7.92 -4.92
N LYS A 32 0.20 9.09 -5.56
CA LYS A 32 -0.77 9.60 -6.53
C LYS A 32 -0.90 8.69 -7.76
N LEU A 33 0.22 8.19 -8.28
CA LEU A 33 0.24 7.34 -9.48
C LEU A 33 -0.24 5.91 -9.21
N SER A 34 -0.05 5.39 -7.99
CA SER A 34 -0.54 4.07 -7.57
C SER A 34 -2.05 4.04 -7.27
N GLY A 35 -2.77 5.14 -7.48
CA GLY A 35 -4.21 5.21 -7.29
C GLY A 35 -4.64 5.33 -5.82
N VAL A 36 -3.74 5.77 -4.92
CA VAL A 36 -4.08 6.04 -3.53
C VAL A 36 -4.95 7.30 -3.46
N ASN A 37 -6.27 7.07 -3.54
CA ASN A 37 -7.29 8.13 -3.49
C ASN A 37 -7.67 8.54 -2.05
N SER A 38 -7.16 7.83 -1.03
CA SER A 38 -7.47 8.09 0.37
C SER A 38 -6.95 9.44 0.88
N LEU A 39 -5.97 10.04 0.19
CA LEU A 39 -5.42 11.34 0.53
C LEU A 39 -6.34 12.52 0.14
N GLY A 40 -7.34 12.29 -0.72
CA GLY A 40 -8.29 13.31 -1.15
C GLY A 40 -7.64 14.56 -1.77
N ARG A 41 -8.34 15.70 -1.72
CA ARG A 41 -7.74 17.01 -2.07
C ARG A 41 -6.91 17.49 -0.89
N PHE A 42 -5.59 17.30 -0.99
CA PHE A 42 -4.63 17.72 0.03
C PHE A 42 -3.61 18.71 -0.55
N TYR A 43 -3.26 19.75 0.21
CA TYR A 43 -2.28 20.74 -0.19
C TYR A 43 -0.87 20.30 0.22
N LEU A 44 -0.02 20.00 -0.77
CA LEU A 44 1.38 19.64 -0.55
C LEU A 44 2.23 20.90 -0.33
N GLY A 45 2.26 21.39 0.90
CA GLY A 45 3.14 22.49 1.31
C GLY A 45 4.56 22.04 1.67
N LYS A 46 5.51 22.98 1.65
CA LYS A 46 6.91 22.74 2.08
C LYS A 46 7.01 22.18 3.50
N GLU A 47 6.22 22.73 4.44
CA GLU A 47 6.20 22.25 5.82
C GLU A 47 5.72 20.80 5.93
N THR A 48 4.70 20.41 5.16
CA THR A 48 4.24 19.02 5.14
C THR A 48 5.31 18.11 4.60
N LEU A 49 5.97 18.48 3.51
CA LEU A 49 7.05 17.68 2.91
C LEU A 49 8.18 17.45 3.91
N LEU A 50 8.63 18.50 4.60
CA LEU A 50 9.67 18.39 5.64
C LEU A 50 9.23 17.47 6.79
N LYS A 51 8.02 17.67 7.33
CA LYS A 51 7.48 16.83 8.41
C LYS A 51 7.37 15.36 8.01
N MET A 52 6.95 15.08 6.77
CA MET A 52 6.83 13.71 6.27
C MET A 52 8.18 13.07 6.00
N GLN A 53 9.14 13.87 5.50
CA GLN A 53 10.53 13.44 5.33
C GLN A 53 11.18 13.10 6.68
N GLU A 54 11.04 13.94 7.70
CA GLU A 54 11.57 13.66 9.04
C GLU A 54 10.90 12.43 9.68
N LYS A 55 9.56 12.35 9.57
CA LYS A 55 8.78 11.30 10.23
C LYS A 55 8.97 9.92 9.60
N PHE A 56 8.98 9.85 8.28
CA PHE A 56 8.99 8.57 7.54
C PHE A 56 10.31 8.31 6.82
N ASN A 57 11.27 9.23 6.92
CA ASN A 57 12.57 9.15 6.25
C ASN A 57 12.42 8.82 4.76
N ASN A 58 11.47 9.46 4.07
CA ASN A 58 11.15 9.20 2.65
C ASN A 58 10.96 7.71 2.31
N SER A 59 10.42 6.92 3.25
CA SER A 59 10.16 5.49 3.05
C SER A 59 8.67 5.21 3.02
N LEU A 60 8.28 4.25 2.18
CA LEU A 60 6.91 3.75 2.05
C LEU A 60 6.96 2.23 2.11
N THR A 61 6.25 1.64 3.06
CA THR A 61 6.20 0.19 3.22
C THR A 61 4.84 -0.33 2.76
N TYR A 62 4.84 -1.22 1.78
CA TYR A 62 3.67 -1.99 1.38
C TYR A 62 3.64 -3.30 2.15
N HIS A 63 2.50 -3.59 2.78
CA HIS A 63 2.20 -4.90 3.37
C HIS A 63 1.30 -5.65 2.40
N SER A 64 1.92 -6.39 1.49
CA SER A 64 1.22 -7.19 0.50
C SER A 64 0.70 -8.46 1.16
N ILE A 65 -0.58 -8.76 0.95
CA ILE A 65 -1.21 -9.99 1.40
C ILE A 65 -1.59 -10.79 0.16
N TYR A 66 -1.01 -11.98 0.03
CA TYR A 66 -1.28 -12.93 -1.04
C TYR A 66 -2.15 -14.05 -0.49
N ILE A 67 -3.25 -14.32 -1.19
CA ILE A 67 -4.20 -15.37 -0.84
C ILE A 67 -4.36 -16.27 -2.06
N LEU A 68 -3.89 -17.51 -1.96
CA LEU A 68 -4.13 -18.52 -2.99
C LEU A 68 -5.36 -19.33 -2.61
N CYS A 69 -6.38 -19.29 -3.47
CA CYS A 69 -7.65 -19.96 -3.25
C CYS A 69 -7.97 -20.93 -4.39
N GLN A 70 -8.51 -22.10 -4.03
CA GLN A 70 -9.16 -23.00 -4.98
C GLN A 70 -10.67 -22.81 -4.89
N LYS A 71 -11.33 -22.67 -6.04
CA LYS A 71 -12.80 -22.69 -6.08
C LYS A 71 -13.28 -24.09 -5.75
N ARG A 72 -14.19 -24.21 -4.78
CA ARG A 72 -14.86 -25.47 -4.48
C ARG A 72 -15.73 -25.84 -5.68
N ILE A 73 -15.43 -26.95 -6.34
CA ILE A 73 -16.30 -27.53 -7.36
C ILE A 73 -17.36 -28.35 -6.60
N LYS A 74 -18.63 -28.06 -6.85
CA LYS A 74 -19.74 -28.83 -6.29
C LYS A 74 -19.76 -30.24 -6.87
#